data_AF-A0A1S8SPK3-F1
#
_entry.id   AF-A0A1S8SPK3-F1
#
_cell.length_a   1.000
_cell.length_b   1.000
_cell.length_c   1.000
_cell.angle_alpha   90.00
_cell.angle_beta   90.00
_cell.angle_gamma   90.00
#
_symmetry.space_group_name_H-M   'P 1'
#
loop_
_entity.id
_entity.type
_entity.pdbx_description
1 polymer ?
#
loop_
_entity_poly.entity_id
_entity_poly.type
_entity_poly.pdbx_seq_one_letter_code
_entity_poly.pdbx_strand_id
1 'polypeptide(L)'
;MNRLNKPVITKETIKAMEDMSFFTHAKIFDDLLIVTQGQTNCFVLKTSDGLIVVDAIWPAEKAFEAIVDAIKDSGWNPDTIKKLVLTHGHVDHTGCGRWLVEKYHVCTYLSKIDDIFYFL
;
A
#
# COMPACT_ATOMS: atom_id res chain seq x y z
N MET A 1 32.02 -1.36 -3.04
CA MET A 1 31.09 -1.79 -4.10
C MET A 1 31.03 -0.68 -5.16
N ASN A 2 31.49 -0.96 -6.37
CA ASN A 2 31.30 -0.06 -7.51
C ASN A 2 29.80 -0.02 -7.85
N ARG A 3 29.18 1.16 -7.81
CA ARG A 3 27.82 1.39 -8.33
C ARG A 3 27.85 1.37 -9.86
N LEU A 4 28.12 0.21 -10.45
CA LEU A 4 27.83 -0.05 -11.86
C LEU A 4 26.33 -0.35 -11.95
N ASN A 5 25.64 0.28 -12.90
CA ASN A 5 24.18 0.26 -13.14
C ASN A 5 23.38 1.40 -12.47
N LYS A 6 23.65 2.65 -12.85
CA LYS A 6 22.59 3.67 -12.78
C LYS A 6 21.56 3.34 -13.88
N PRO A 7 20.26 3.28 -13.59
CA PRO A 7 19.25 3.03 -14.61
C PRO A 7 19.32 4.14 -15.66
N VAL A 8 19.26 3.75 -16.93
CA VAL A 8 19.13 4.72 -18.03
C VAL A 8 17.69 5.24 -17.96
N ILE A 9 17.52 6.48 -17.51
CA ILE A 9 16.21 7.13 -17.46
C ILE A 9 15.94 7.74 -18.84
N THR A 10 15.07 7.11 -19.63
CA THR A 10 14.58 7.66 -20.92
C THR A 10 13.16 8.21 -20.78
N LYS A 11 12.64 8.86 -21.82
CA LYS A 11 11.21 9.26 -21.86
C LYS A 11 10.29 8.05 -21.77
N GLU A 12 10.70 6.92 -22.34
CA GLU A 12 10.01 5.64 -22.28
C GLU A 12 10.10 5.05 -20.86
N THR A 13 11.26 5.15 -20.19
CA THR A 13 11.38 4.77 -18.77
C THR A 13 10.44 5.61 -17.90
N ILE A 14 10.34 6.93 -18.14
CA ILE A 14 9.44 7.82 -17.41
C ILE A 14 7.97 7.49 -17.70
N LYS A 15 7.62 7.16 -18.95
CA LYS A 15 6.26 6.70 -19.30
C LYS A 15 5.91 5.33 -18.74
N ALA A 16 6.93 4.48 -18.53
CA ALA A 16 6.79 3.18 -17.91
C ALA A 16 6.83 3.25 -16.36
N MET A 17 7.15 4.42 -15.78
CA MET A 17 6.92 4.65 -14.36
C MET A 17 5.42 4.65 -14.13
N GLU A 18 5.01 4.00 -13.04
CA GLU A 18 3.61 3.79 -12.80
C GLU A 18 2.84 5.10 -12.54
N ASP A 19 1.66 5.19 -13.14
CA ASP A 19 0.84 6.41 -13.10
C ASP A 19 0.12 6.51 -11.74
N MET A 20 0.67 7.35 -10.86
CA MET A 20 0.11 7.66 -9.54
C MET A 20 -0.91 8.82 -9.58
N SER A 21 -1.50 9.13 -10.74
CA SER A 21 -2.48 10.22 -10.86
C SER A 21 -3.93 9.79 -10.63
N PHE A 22 -4.22 8.49 -10.68
CA PHE A 22 -5.57 7.97 -10.54
C PHE A 22 -5.64 6.81 -9.54
N PHE A 23 -6.60 6.92 -8.62
CA PHE A 23 -6.98 5.88 -7.68
C PHE A 23 -8.50 5.80 -7.64
N THR A 24 -9.04 4.61 -7.43
CA THR A 24 -10.47 4.42 -7.14
C THR A 24 -10.65 3.36 -6.06
N HIS A 25 -11.85 3.30 -5.50
CA HIS A 25 -12.16 2.34 -4.45
C HIS A 25 -13.61 1.88 -4.51
N ALA A 26 -13.87 0.69 -3.98
CA ALA A 26 -15.21 0.14 -3.87
C ALA A 26 -15.31 -0.83 -2.70
N LYS A 27 -16.47 -0.88 -2.04
CA LYS A 27 -16.81 -2.02 -1.20
C LYS A 27 -17.18 -3.20 -2.10
N ILE A 28 -16.35 -4.24 -2.07
CA ILE A 28 -16.60 -5.48 -2.81
C ILE A 28 -17.36 -6.51 -1.96
N PHE A 29 -17.35 -6.33 -0.63
CA PHE A 29 -18.25 -6.94 0.34
C PHE A 29 -18.61 -5.93 1.43
N ASP A 30 -19.54 -6.27 2.32
CA ASP A 30 -19.98 -5.40 3.43
C ASP A 30 -18.82 -4.96 4.33
N ASP A 31 -17.82 -5.81 4.48
CA ASP A 31 -16.65 -5.68 5.34
C ASP A 31 -15.32 -5.62 4.56
N LEU A 32 -15.34 -5.60 3.23
CA LEU A 32 -14.12 -5.58 2.40
C LEU A 32 -14.13 -4.44 1.39
N LEU A 33 -13.18 -3.52 1.56
CA LEU A 33 -12.90 -2.41 0.66
C LEU A 33 -11.69 -2.75 -0.21
N ILE A 34 -11.78 -2.46 -1.51
CA ILE A 34 -10.62 -2.44 -2.42
C ILE A 34 -10.28 -0.98 -2.74
N VAL A 35 -8.99 -0.65 -2.71
CA VAL A 35 -8.39 0.58 -3.22
C VAL A 35 -7.46 0.16 -4.34
N THR A 36 -7.65 0.70 -5.54
CA THR A 36 -6.94 0.23 -6.73
C THR A 36 -6.29 1.38 -7.48
N GLN A 37 -5.08 1.10 -7.97
CA GLN A 37 -4.33 1.87 -8.95
C GLN A 37 -4.02 0.92 -10.11
N GLY A 38 -3.79 1.44 -11.32
CA GLY A 38 -3.74 0.70 -12.59
C GLY A 38 -3.12 -0.72 -12.60
N GLN A 39 -2.12 -1.01 -11.76
CA GLN A 39 -1.53 -2.37 -11.66
C GLN A 39 -1.58 -3.00 -10.27
N THR A 40 -1.94 -2.25 -9.22
CA THR A 40 -1.80 -2.69 -7.82
C THR A 40 -3.05 -2.42 -7.00
N ASN A 41 -3.29 -3.26 -6.00
CA ASN A 41 -4.43 -3.16 -5.11
C ASN A 41 -3.99 -3.12 -3.65
N CYS A 42 -4.72 -2.37 -2.85
CA CYS A 42 -4.75 -2.44 -1.40
C CYS A 42 -6.16 -2.86 -0.99
N PHE A 43 -6.27 -3.77 -0.04
CA PHE A 43 -7.55 -4.14 0.55
C PHE A 43 -7.62 -3.67 1.99
N VAL A 44 -8.80 -3.29 2.43
CA VAL A 44 -9.08 -2.99 3.83
C VAL A 44 -10.22 -3.88 4.29
N LEU A 45 -9.91 -4.78 5.21
CA LEU A 45 -10.87 -5.68 5.84
C LEU A 45 -11.30 -5.07 7.18
N LYS A 46 -12.61 -4.92 7.35
CA LYS A 46 -13.22 -4.47 8.61
C LYS A 46 -13.49 -5.66 9.51
N THR A 47 -13.11 -5.54 10.77
CA THR A 47 -13.41 -6.53 11.81
C THR A 47 -14.05 -5.83 13.02
N SER A 48 -14.49 -6.61 14.01
CA SER A 48 -14.94 -6.05 15.31
C SER A 48 -13.83 -5.32 16.07
N ASP A 49 -12.57 -5.67 15.82
CA ASP A 49 -11.43 -5.23 16.62
C ASP A 49 -10.63 -4.10 15.93
N GLY A 50 -11.06 -3.68 14.74
CA GLY A 50 -10.42 -2.67 13.91
C GLY A 50 -10.24 -3.09 12.46
N LEU A 51 -9.45 -2.31 11.72
CA LEU A 51 -9.18 -2.54 10.32
C LEU A 51 -7.87 -3.30 10.13
N ILE A 52 -7.86 -4.18 9.12
CA ILE A 52 -6.68 -4.88 8.62
C ILE A 52 -6.45 -4.37 7.20
N VAL A 53 -5.28 -3.79 6.95
CA VAL A 53 -4.85 -3.41 5.61
C VAL A 53 -4.06 -4.57 5.00
N VAL A 54 -4.36 -4.94 3.75
CA VAL A 54 -3.64 -5.95 2.98
C VAL A 54 -3.02 -5.27 1.77
N ASP A 55 -1.69 -5.28 1.70
CA ASP A 55 -0.86 -4.47 0.80
C ASP A 55 -1.01 -2.95 0.99
N ALA A 56 0.02 -2.21 0.58
CA ALA A 56 0.19 -0.79 0.82
C ALA A 56 0.50 0.02 -0.45
N ILE A 57 0.34 -0.56 -1.65
CA ILE A 57 0.57 0.09 -2.96
C ILE A 57 2.00 0.72 -3.04
N TRP A 58 2.29 1.47 -4.10
CA TRP A 58 3.49 2.27 -4.31
C TRP A 58 3.76 3.34 -3.23
N PRO A 59 5.04 3.71 -2.98
CA PRO A 59 5.44 4.70 -1.99
C PRO A 59 5.21 6.14 -2.50
N ALA A 60 3.95 6.55 -2.60
CA ALA A 60 3.55 7.89 -3.00
C ALA A 60 2.55 8.47 -1.99
N GLU A 61 2.72 9.74 -1.62
CA GLU A 61 1.81 10.43 -0.69
C GLU A 61 0.35 10.34 -1.17
N LYS A 62 0.12 10.53 -2.47
CA LYS A 62 -1.20 10.35 -3.09
C LYS A 62 -1.77 8.93 -2.93
N ALA A 63 -0.92 7.89 -2.98
CA ALA A 63 -1.37 6.52 -2.77
C ALA A 63 -1.78 6.31 -1.30
N PHE A 64 -1.02 6.86 -0.37
CA PHE A 64 -1.35 6.82 1.05
C PHE A 64 -2.65 7.57 1.36
N GLU A 65 -2.80 8.78 0.82
CA GLU A 65 -4.04 9.57 0.90
C GLU A 65 -5.21 8.81 0.31
N ALA A 66 -5.05 8.18 -0.86
CA ALA A 66 -6.10 7.37 -1.48
C ALA A 66 -6.56 6.21 -0.60
N ILE A 67 -5.64 5.52 0.11
CA ILE A 67 -6.01 4.48 1.08
C ILE A 67 -6.82 5.08 2.24
N VAL A 68 -6.32 6.18 2.82
CA VAL A 68 -6.96 6.83 3.98
C VAL A 68 -8.34 7.39 3.61
N ASP A 69 -8.47 8.02 2.45
CA ASP A 69 -9.71 8.63 2.00
C ASP A 69 -10.72 7.58 1.58
N ALA A 70 -10.31 6.49 0.92
CA ALA A 70 -11.20 5.35 0.67
C ALA A 70 -11.80 4.76 1.97
N ILE A 71 -11.01 4.67 3.03
CA ILE A 71 -11.50 4.23 4.35
C ILE A 71 -12.56 5.21 4.88
N LYS A 72 -12.31 6.52 4.83
CA LYS A 72 -13.27 7.53 5.28
C LYS A 72 -14.56 7.54 4.45
N ASP A 73 -14.43 7.50 3.12
CA ASP A 73 -15.56 7.49 2.19
C ASP A 73 -16.43 6.25 2.35
N SER A 74 -15.83 5.13 2.77
CA SER A 74 -16.53 3.90 3.14
C SER A 74 -17.31 4.00 4.48
N GLY A 75 -17.18 5.13 5.19
CA GLY A 75 -17.76 5.37 6.51
C GLY A 75 -17.00 4.69 7.65
N TRP A 76 -15.73 4.32 7.44
CA TRP A 76 -14.88 3.67 8.43
C TRP A 76 -13.86 4.66 8.99
N ASN A 77 -13.34 4.37 10.19
CA ASN A 77 -12.35 5.24 10.83
C ASN A 77 -10.92 4.71 10.61
N PRO A 78 -10.04 5.43 9.89
CA PRO A 78 -8.67 4.99 9.67
C PRO A 78 -7.84 4.90 10.96
N ASP A 79 -8.19 5.60 12.04
CA ASP A 79 -7.50 5.45 13.33
C ASP A 79 -7.74 4.08 14.00
N THR A 80 -8.62 3.27 13.42
CA THR A 80 -8.88 1.89 13.85
C THR A 80 -8.06 0.86 13.10
N ILE A 81 -7.17 1.26 12.19
CA ILE A 81 -6.23 0.31 11.57
C ILE A 81 -5.30 -0.25 12.65
N LYS A 82 -5.25 -1.59 12.74
CA LYS A 82 -4.45 -2.31 13.73
C LYS A 82 -3.36 -3.17 13.11
N LYS A 83 -3.60 -3.67 11.89
CA LYS A 83 -2.74 -4.67 11.26
C LYS A 83 -2.49 -4.29 9.81
N LEU A 84 -1.26 -4.55 9.38
CA LEU A 84 -0.84 -4.51 7.99
C LEU A 84 -0.35 -5.91 7.62
N VAL A 85 -0.96 -6.52 6.62
CA VAL A 85 -0.53 -7.80 6.06
C VAL A 85 0.00 -7.52 4.66
N LEU A 86 1.21 -7.97 4.37
CA LEU A 86 1.84 -7.76 3.07
C LEU A 86 1.91 -9.10 2.34
N THR A 87 1.50 -9.10 1.08
CA THR A 87 1.47 -10.32 0.26
C THR A 87 2.88 -10.79 -0.10
N HIS A 88 3.78 -9.85 -0.44
CA HIS A 88 5.19 -10.09 -0.72
C HIS A 88 6.01 -8.79 -0.65
N GLY A 89 7.33 -8.91 -0.73
CA GLY A 89 8.28 -7.82 -0.44
C GLY A 89 8.56 -6.80 -1.55
N HIS A 90 7.74 -6.72 -2.61
CA HIS A 90 7.97 -5.74 -3.68
C HIS A 90 7.42 -4.35 -3.34
N VAL A 91 8.09 -3.31 -3.85
CA VAL A 91 7.83 -1.89 -3.52
C VAL A 91 6.42 -1.41 -3.88
N ASP A 92 5.83 -2.03 -4.88
CA ASP A 92 4.48 -1.76 -5.36
C ASP A 92 3.39 -2.39 -4.48
N HIS A 93 3.79 -3.21 -3.50
CA HIS A 93 2.93 -3.78 -2.46
C HIS A 93 3.29 -3.29 -1.05
N THR A 94 4.53 -2.87 -0.81
CA THR A 94 5.01 -2.45 0.52
C THR A 94 5.14 -0.94 0.68
N GLY A 95 4.95 -0.17 -0.39
CA GLY A 95 5.35 1.23 -0.51
C GLY A 95 4.79 2.17 0.56
N CYS A 96 3.49 2.17 0.84
CA CYS A 96 2.94 2.99 1.93
C CYS A 96 3.08 2.36 3.33
N GLY A 97 3.70 1.18 3.45
CA GLY A 97 3.75 0.41 4.69
C GLY A 97 4.38 1.19 5.84
N ARG A 98 5.46 1.92 5.57
CA ARG A 98 6.12 2.78 6.57
C ARG A 98 5.20 3.87 7.11
N TRP A 99 4.45 4.55 6.24
CA TRP A 99 3.52 5.61 6.67
C TRP A 99 2.36 5.05 7.50
N LEU A 100 1.87 3.85 7.18
CA LEU A 100 0.86 3.17 7.99
C LEU A 100 1.40 2.83 9.40
N VAL A 101 2.64 2.34 9.49
CA VAL A 101 3.29 2.03 10.77
C VAL A 101 3.54 3.30 11.59
N GLU A 102 4.09 4.34 10.99
CA GLU A 102 4.41 5.59 11.69
C GLU A 102 3.14 6.33 12.16
N LYS A 103 2.08 6.37 11.34
CA LYS A 103 0.85 7.11 11.65
C LYS A 103 -0.10 6.35 12.57
N TYR A 104 -0.28 5.05 12.36
CA TYR A 104 -1.31 4.26 13.03
C TYR A 104 -0.76 3.19 13.97
N HIS A 105 0.57 3.07 14.09
CA HIS A 105 1.24 2.07 14.95
C HIS A 105 0.78 0.63 14.68
N VAL A 106 0.59 0.30 13.41
CA VAL A 106 0.06 -1.01 12.98
C VAL A 106 1.08 -2.12 13.20
N CYS A 107 0.60 -3.30 13.58
CA CYS A 107 1.42 -4.51 13.59
C CYS A 107 1.55 -5.05 12.16
N THR A 108 2.78 -5.18 11.67
CA THR A 108 3.05 -5.65 10.30
C THR A 108 3.30 -7.15 10.28
N TYR A 109 2.69 -7.84 9.31
CA TYR A 109 2.84 -9.27 9.04
C TYR A 109 3.33 -9.44 7.61
N LEU A 110 4.43 -10.16 7.43
CA LEU A 110 5.00 -10.51 6.14
C LEU A 110 5.65 -11.90 6.25
N SER A 111 5.77 -12.60 5.12
CA SER A 111 6.46 -13.89 5.09
C SER A 111 7.91 -13.72 5.54
N LYS A 112 8.48 -14.72 6.24
CA LYS A 112 9.89 -14.70 6.66
C LYS A 112 10.85 -14.60 5.46
N ILE A 113 10.44 -15.11 4.30
CA ILE A 113 11.25 -15.08 3.08
C ILE A 113 11.32 -13.65 2.54
N ASP A 114 10.24 -12.88 2.65
CA ASP A 114 10.15 -11.51 2.12
C ASP A 114 10.60 -10.44 3.11
N ASP A 115 10.65 -10.75 4.42
CA ASP A 115 11.03 -9.82 5.49
C ASP A 115 12.40 -9.15 5.25
N ILE A 116 13.32 -9.84 4.57
CA ILE A 116 14.63 -9.30 4.20
C ILE A 116 14.58 -8.12 3.22
N PHE A 117 13.46 -7.96 2.49
CA PHE A 117 13.27 -6.90 1.49
C PHE A 117 12.45 -5.72 2.02
N TYR A 118 11.77 -5.88 3.16
CA TYR A 118 10.83 -4.88 3.67
C TYR A 118 11.49 -3.66 4.31
N PHE A 119 12.69 -3.82 4.88
CA PHE A 119 13.41 -2.76 5.60
C PHE A 119 14.52 -2.08 4.78
N LEU A 120 14.60 -2.34 3.47
CA LEU A 120 15.55 -1.70 2.55
C LEU A 120 14.97 -0.41 1.96
#